data_AF-A0AAP8BCJ3-F1
#
_entry.id   AF-A0AAP8BCJ3-F1
#
_cell.length_a   1.000
_cell.length_b   1.000
_cell.length_c   1.000
_cell.angle_alpha   90.00
_cell.angle_beta   90.00
_cell.angle_gamma   90.00
#
_symmetry.space_group_name_H-M   'P 1'
#
loop_
_entity.id
_entity.type
_entity.pdbx_description
1 polymer ?
#
loop_
_entity_poly.entity_id
_entity_poly.type
_entity_poly.pdbx_seq_one_letter_code
_entity_poly.pdbx_strand_id
1 'polypeptide(L)'
;MTPGFTHTLGTSQLMVLNAGDYKISFSISGVEPNQFTLFLNGAPVTSAVYGSGAGTQPNNGQTILTLAAGDIITLNNHTSAAAVTLQTLAGGTQTNINASIVIEKLN
;
A
#
# COMPACT_ATOMS: atom_id res chain seq x y z
N MET A 1 -14.37 -18.27 7.99
CA MET A 1 -13.40 -17.15 7.99
C MET A 1 -14.19 -15.87 8.19
N THR A 2 -14.07 -15.21 9.34
CA THR A 2 -14.62 -13.85 9.52
C THR A 2 -13.76 -12.88 8.71
N PRO A 3 -14.34 -11.96 7.92
CA PRO A 3 -13.55 -10.96 7.20
C PRO A 3 -12.79 -10.08 8.21
N GLY A 4 -11.46 -9.96 8.06
CA GLY A 4 -10.65 -9.07 8.91
C GLY A 4 -10.72 -7.60 8.49
N PHE A 5 -11.19 -7.33 7.26
CA PHE A 5 -11.24 -6.02 6.62
C PHE A 5 -12.45 -5.88 5.71
N THR A 6 -12.88 -4.64 5.48
CA THR A 6 -13.75 -4.29 4.34
C THR A 6 -13.01 -3.39 3.36
N HIS A 7 -13.32 -3.57 2.08
CA HIS A 7 -12.84 -2.74 0.98
C HIS A 7 -14.00 -2.51 0.02
N THR A 8 -14.20 -1.25 -0.39
CA THR A 8 -15.12 -0.92 -1.47
C THR A 8 -14.34 -0.73 -2.76
N LEU A 9 -14.70 -1.47 -3.81
CA LEU A 9 -14.05 -1.38 -5.12
C LEU A 9 -14.09 0.06 -5.64
N GLY A 10 -12.98 0.50 -6.25
CA GLY A 10 -12.82 1.88 -6.73
C GLY A 10 -12.46 2.89 -5.65
N THR A 11 -12.35 2.47 -4.38
CA THR A 11 -11.88 3.32 -3.28
C THR A 11 -10.51 2.87 -2.78
N SER A 12 -9.78 3.79 -2.13
CA SER A 12 -8.47 3.52 -1.53
C SER A 12 -8.53 2.95 -0.11
N GLN A 13 -9.70 2.98 0.53
CA GLN A 13 -9.84 2.74 1.96
C GLN A 13 -9.98 1.25 2.29
N LEU A 14 -9.15 0.78 3.22
CA LEU A 14 -9.24 -0.52 3.85
C LEU A 14 -9.63 -0.32 5.31
N MET A 15 -10.85 -0.70 5.68
CA MET A 15 -11.33 -0.56 7.05
C MET A 15 -11.10 -1.85 7.83
N VAL A 16 -10.46 -1.73 9.00
CA VAL A 16 -10.16 -2.82 9.91
C VAL A 16 -11.44 -3.24 10.65
N LEU A 17 -11.77 -4.54 10.64
CA LEU A 17 -12.94 -5.06 11.36
C LEU A 17 -12.58 -5.64 12.73
N ASN A 18 -11.34 -6.09 12.91
CA ASN A 18 -10.89 -6.71 14.15
C ASN A 18 -9.62 -6.03 14.61
N ALA A 19 -9.51 -5.72 15.90
CA ALA A 19 -8.24 -5.25 16.44
C ALA A 19 -7.20 -6.39 16.42
N GLY A 20 -5.92 -6.02 16.38
CA GLY A 20 -4.78 -6.94 16.41
C GLY A 20 -3.52 -6.34 15.82
N ASP A 21 -2.43 -7.10 15.82
CA ASP A 21 -1.21 -6.75 15.08
C ASP A 21 -1.27 -7.35 13.68
N TYR A 22 -0.93 -6.52 12.70
CA TYR A 22 -1.01 -6.87 11.28
C TYR A 22 0.32 -6.63 10.60
N LYS A 23 0.81 -7.65 9.89
CA LYS A 23 1.86 -7.45 8.89
C LYS A 23 1.21 -6.97 7.61
N ILE A 24 1.64 -5.82 7.13
CA ILE A 24 1.17 -5.21 5.88
C ILE A 24 2.34 -5.15 4.93
N SER A 25 2.20 -5.76 3.77
CA SER A 25 3.20 -5.72 2.69
C SER A 25 2.57 -5.15 1.44
N PHE A 26 3.31 -4.34 0.68
CA PHE A 26 2.84 -3.79 -0.59
C PHE A 26 3.92 -3.84 -1.65
N SER A 27 3.48 -3.83 -2.90
CA SER A 27 4.33 -3.76 -4.09
C SER A 27 3.75 -2.75 -5.07
N ILE A 28 4.60 -1.86 -5.58
CA ILE A 28 4.21 -0.80 -6.52
C ILE A 28 5.19 -0.77 -7.68
N SER A 29 4.66 -0.68 -8.90
CA SER A 29 5.43 -0.50 -10.13
C SER A 29 5.11 0.88 -10.71
N GLY A 30 6.00 1.85 -10.47
CA GLY A 30 5.89 3.23 -10.95
C GLY A 30 6.85 3.55 -12.11
N VAL A 31 6.52 4.55 -12.92
CA VAL A 31 7.35 5.02 -14.06
C VAL A 31 8.30 6.15 -13.65
N GLU A 32 8.10 6.75 -12.47
CA GLU A 32 8.90 7.82 -11.88
C GLU A 32 9.58 7.34 -10.58
N PRO A 33 10.70 7.96 -10.15
CA PRO A 33 11.17 7.82 -8.77
C PRO A 33 10.04 8.18 -7.82
N ASN A 34 9.79 7.32 -6.85
CA ASN A 34 8.60 7.42 -6.01
C ASN A 34 8.89 7.03 -4.58
N GLN A 35 8.13 7.61 -3.66
CA GLN A 35 8.04 7.22 -2.28
C GLN A 35 6.57 7.04 -1.92
N PHE A 36 6.28 5.92 -1.27
CA PHE A 36 4.94 5.56 -0.82
C PHE A 36 4.98 5.22 0.65
N THR A 37 3.87 5.49 1.33
CA THR A 37 3.68 5.05 2.72
C THR A 37 2.22 4.70 3.00
N LEU A 38 2.03 3.91 4.04
CA LEU A 38 0.72 3.70 4.62
C LEU A 38 0.28 4.95 5.38
N PHE A 39 -1.00 5.24 5.30
CA PHE A 39 -1.67 6.23 6.12
C PHE A 39 -2.66 5.52 7.02
N LEU A 40 -2.58 5.77 8.32
CA LEU A 40 -3.52 5.27 9.33
C LEU A 40 -4.39 6.45 9.76
N ASN A 41 -5.70 6.36 9.52
CA ASN A 41 -6.68 7.40 9.86
C ASN A 41 -6.28 8.80 9.33
N GLY A 42 -5.67 8.85 8.15
CA GLY A 42 -5.24 10.09 7.50
C GLY A 42 -3.86 10.62 7.92
N ALA A 43 -3.18 9.98 8.87
CA ALA A 43 -1.81 10.33 9.24
C ALA A 43 -0.80 9.37 8.59
N PRO A 44 0.34 9.85 8.05
CA PRO A 44 1.36 8.98 7.47
C PRO A 44 2.05 8.14 8.55
N VAL A 45 2.22 6.86 8.27
CA VAL A 45 2.97 5.92 9.10
C VAL A 45 4.45 6.02 8.72
N THR A 46 5.22 6.75 9.52
CA THR A 46 6.63 7.05 9.18
C THR A 46 7.51 5.81 9.12
N SER A 47 7.17 4.75 9.85
CA SER A 47 7.86 3.45 9.81
C SER A 47 7.51 2.60 8.57
N ALA A 48 6.63 3.08 7.69
CA ALA A 48 6.18 2.37 6.49
C ALA A 48 6.53 3.14 5.20
N VAL A 49 7.46 4.09 5.27
CA VAL A 49 7.90 4.91 4.13
C VAL A 49 8.96 4.13 3.34
N TYR A 50 8.61 3.75 2.11
CA TYR A 50 9.52 3.06 1.19
C TYR A 50 9.62 3.82 -0.13
N GLY A 51 10.81 3.83 -0.70
CA GLY A 51 11.10 4.58 -1.92
C GLY A 51 11.83 3.75 -2.97
N SER A 52 11.61 4.13 -4.22
CA SER A 52 12.34 3.68 -5.40
C SER A 52 13.01 4.88 -6.06
N GLY A 53 14.32 4.78 -6.32
CA GLY A 53 15.13 5.88 -6.86
C GLY A 53 15.00 6.05 -8.37
N ALA A 54 14.32 5.13 -9.06
CA ALA A 54 14.19 5.14 -10.51
C ALA A 54 12.80 4.67 -10.95
N GLY A 55 12.30 5.28 -12.02
CA GLY A 55 11.18 4.74 -12.78
C GLY A 55 11.49 3.34 -13.26
N THR A 56 10.55 2.40 -13.17
CA THR A 56 10.69 0.96 -13.50
C THR A 56 11.43 0.09 -12.48
N GLN A 57 11.92 0.65 -11.37
CA GLN A 57 12.31 -0.14 -10.20
C GLN A 57 11.08 -0.33 -9.29
N PRO A 58 10.72 -1.57 -8.91
CA PRO A 58 9.60 -1.81 -8.01
C PRO A 58 9.87 -1.19 -6.63
N ASN A 59 8.84 -0.58 -6.06
CA ASN A 59 8.83 -0.07 -4.69
C ASN A 59 8.03 -1.03 -3.82
N ASN A 60 8.74 -1.87 -3.05
CA ASN A 60 8.15 -2.85 -2.15
C ASN A 60 8.40 -2.44 -0.71
N GLY A 61 7.35 -2.47 0.11
CA GLY A 61 7.43 -2.12 1.52
C GLY A 61 6.77 -3.16 2.40
N GLN A 62 7.18 -3.19 3.67
CA GLN A 62 6.53 -3.98 4.71
C GLN A 62 6.53 -3.23 6.04
N THR A 63 5.51 -3.44 6.85
CA THR A 63 5.50 -2.96 8.23
C THR A 63 4.62 -3.85 9.10
N ILE A 64 4.75 -3.72 10.41
CA ILE A 64 3.83 -4.32 11.38
C ILE A 64 3.16 -3.17 12.13
N LEU A 65 1.82 -3.18 12.16
CA LEU A 65 1.02 -2.18 12.86
C LEU A 65 0.04 -2.85 13.79
N THR A 66 -0.09 -2.30 15.00
CA THR A 66 -1.22 -2.55 15.88
C THR A 66 -2.39 -1.70 15.40
N LEU A 67 -3.51 -2.33 15.07
CA LEU A 67 -4.71 -1.69 14.54
C LEU A 67 -5.90 -1.93 15.45
N ALA A 68 -6.75 -0.92 15.57
CA ALA A 68 -8.04 -1.01 16.23
C ALA A 68 -9.16 -1.31 15.21
N ALA A 69 -10.26 -1.90 15.67
CA ALA A 69 -11.46 -2.02 14.83
C ALA A 69 -11.99 -0.61 14.48
N GLY A 70 -12.30 -0.38 13.21
CA GLY A 70 -12.72 0.91 12.68
C GLY A 70 -11.58 1.76 12.10
N ASP A 71 -10.31 1.39 12.32
CA ASP A 71 -9.19 2.07 11.70
C ASP A 71 -9.26 1.97 10.16
N ILE A 72 -8.85 3.04 9.50
CA ILE A 72 -8.80 3.13 8.04
C ILE A 72 -7.34 3.21 7.60
N ILE A 73 -6.95 2.27 6.75
CA ILE A 73 -5.65 2.24 6.08
C ILE A 73 -5.80 2.68 4.63
N THR A 74 -4.87 3.50 4.16
CA THR A 74 -4.67 3.80 2.74
C THR A 74 -3.17 3.70 2.39
N LEU A 75 -2.83 3.37 1.15
CA LEU A 75 -1.46 3.37 0.64
C LEU A 75 -1.33 4.51 -0.38
N ASN A 76 -0.51 5.51 -0.07
CA ASN A 76 -0.51 6.76 -0.82
C ASN A 76 0.90 7.11 -1.31
N ASN A 77 0.96 7.75 -2.48
CA ASN A 77 2.15 8.46 -2.92
C ASN A 77 2.47 9.56 -1.89
N HIS A 78 3.68 9.55 -1.34
CA HIS A 78 4.06 10.39 -0.21
C HIS A 78 5.45 10.98 -0.40
N THR A 79 5.51 12.31 -0.50
CA THR A 79 6.75 13.11 -0.68
C THR A 79 7.56 12.82 -1.94
N SER A 80 7.02 12.06 -2.90
CA SER A 80 7.59 12.01 -4.26
C SER A 80 7.67 13.41 -4.88
N ALA A 81 8.67 13.63 -5.73
CA ALA A 81 8.87 14.91 -6.42
C ALA A 81 7.70 15.27 -7.36
N ALA A 82 6.94 14.27 -7.84
CA ALA A 82 5.80 14.44 -8.72
C ALA A 82 4.72 13.36 -8.48
N ALA A 83 3.61 13.49 -9.20
CA ALA A 83 2.65 12.39 -9.32
C ALA A 83 3.33 11.16 -9.94
N VAL A 84 2.89 9.97 -9.53
CA VAL A 84 3.47 8.69 -9.96
C VAL A 84 2.47 7.99 -10.86
N THR A 85 2.91 7.71 -12.08
CA THR A 85 2.17 6.91 -13.05
C THR A 85 2.42 5.43 -12.74
N LEU A 86 1.37 4.68 -12.47
CA LEU A 86 1.47 3.22 -12.31
C LEU A 86 1.69 2.57 -13.68
N GLN A 87 2.76 1.79 -13.78
CA GLN A 87 3.18 1.20 -15.04
C GLN A 87 2.21 0.10 -15.48
N THR A 88 1.63 0.26 -16.66
CA THR A 88 0.90 -0.78 -17.37
C THR A 88 1.79 -1.36 -18.46
N LEU A 89 1.69 -2.67 -18.72
CA LEU A 89 2.48 -3.43 -19.69
C LEU A 89 3.98 -3.56 -19.35
N ALA A 90 4.33 -3.63 -18.07
CA ALA A 90 5.72 -3.84 -17.64
C ALA A 90 6.30 -5.15 -18.21
N GLY A 91 7.26 -5.05 -19.13
CA GLY A 91 7.98 -6.19 -19.71
C GLY A 91 7.21 -7.05 -20.71
N GLY A 92 6.03 -6.64 -21.19
CA GLY A 92 5.21 -7.42 -22.12
C GLY A 92 4.06 -6.64 -22.76
N THR A 93 3.08 -7.34 -23.31
CA THR A 93 1.89 -6.74 -23.98
C THR A 93 0.59 -6.88 -23.19
N GLN A 94 0.60 -7.61 -22.08
CA GLN A 94 -0.57 -7.81 -21.21
C GLN A 94 -0.58 -6.81 -20.06
N THR A 95 -1.77 -6.39 -19.61
CA THR A 95 -1.93 -5.56 -18.40
C THR A 95 -1.37 -6.31 -17.20
N ASN A 96 -0.30 -5.79 -16.60
CA ASN A 96 0.25 -6.29 -15.35
C ASN A 96 -0.48 -5.71 -14.14
N ILE A 97 -0.38 -6.41 -13.01
CA ILE A 97 -0.65 -5.80 -11.71
C ILE A 97 0.46 -4.78 -11.43
N ASN A 98 0.06 -3.55 -11.11
CA ASN A 98 0.97 -2.43 -10.92
C ASN A 98 0.97 -1.90 -9.48
N ALA A 99 0.00 -2.30 -8.67
CA ALA A 99 -0.03 -2.12 -7.24
C ALA A 99 -0.71 -3.31 -6.57
N SER A 100 -0.17 -3.78 -5.45
CA SER A 100 -0.79 -4.82 -4.62
C SER A 100 -0.49 -4.58 -3.15
N ILE A 101 -1.41 -5.03 -2.29
CA ILE A 101 -1.27 -4.99 -0.83
C ILE A 101 -1.73 -6.33 -0.25
N VAL A 102 -0.97 -6.84 0.70
CA VAL A 102 -1.24 -8.07 1.44
C VAL A 102 -1.28 -7.71 2.92
N ILE A 103 -2.33 -8.14 3.60
CA ILE A 103 -2.52 -7.90 5.03
C ILE A 103 -2.71 -9.23 5.74
N GLU A 104 -1.83 -9.51 6.71
CA GLU A 104 -1.80 -10.75 7.47
C GLU A 104 -1.96 -10.42 8.96
N LYS A 105 -3.00 -10.96 9.60
CA LYS A 105 -3.17 -10.84 11.05
C LYS A 105 -2.17 -11.74 11.76
N LEU A 106 -1.45 -11.22 12.75
CA LEU A 106 -0.43 -11.94 13.53
C LEU A 106 -0.93 -12.40 14.89
N ASN A 107 -1.74 -11.58 15.58
CA ASN A 107 -2.34 -11.89 16.89
C ASN A 107 -3.70 -11.20 17.08
#